data_AF-A0AAP0LIH1-F1
#
_entry.id   AF-A0AAP0LIH1-F1
#
_cell.length_a   1.000
_cell.length_b   1.000
_cell.length_c   1.000
_cell.angle_alpha   90.00
_cell.angle_beta   90.00
_cell.angle_gamma   90.00
#
_symmetry.space_group_name_H-M   'P 1'
#
loop_
_entity.id
_entity.type
_entity.pdbx_description
1 polymer ?
#
loop_
_entity_poly.entity_id
_entity_poly.type
_entity_poly.pdbx_seq_one_letter_code
_entity_poly.pdbx_strand_id
1 'polypeptide(L)'
;MSSFYVTATSFDIPRLSPIRETILQNFEILSSATISEDFQTFYYNQTLDHFNYRPESYSTFQQRYIINFKYWGGGADQSNAPIFAYLGAESPLDNAPSVIGFLTDNAPQFKALLVYIEHRYYGKSIPFGSREEALKNASTLGYFNSAQAIADYAEILLYIKQKYNATHSPVIVIGGSYGGKMQRDGDTHWHCQYYNDIKLILQRFASNIIFSNGLRDPYSSGGVLENISDNVVAIPTINGSHCLDILRANQSSDPDWLVTQRETEIEIIEGWISKYYADLKAIK
;
A
#
# COMPACT_ATOMS: atom_id res chain seq x y z
N MET A 1 -43.30 -5.80 22.01
CA MET A 1 -42.10 -6.24 21.28
C MET A 1 -42.21 -5.67 19.87
N SER A 2 -41.50 -4.58 19.59
CA SER A 2 -41.52 -3.90 18.28
C SER A 2 -40.31 -4.36 17.47
N SER A 3 -40.55 -4.94 16.29
CA SER A 3 -39.51 -5.32 15.34
C SER A 3 -39.25 -4.15 14.41
N PHE A 4 -38.00 -3.65 14.39
CA PHE A 4 -37.56 -2.63 13.44
C PHE A 4 -36.94 -3.32 12.22
N TYR A 5 -37.55 -3.13 11.06
CA TYR A 5 -36.96 -3.47 9.76
C TYR A 5 -35.99 -2.37 9.35
N VAL A 6 -34.70 -2.70 9.21
CA VAL A 6 -33.71 -1.81 8.59
C VAL A 6 -33.72 -2.10 7.08
N THR A 7 -34.21 -1.14 6.30
CA THR A 7 -34.09 -1.14 4.85
C THR A 7 -32.71 -0.60 4.49
N ALA A 8 -31.84 -1.48 3.98
CA ALA A 8 -30.56 -1.06 3.43
C ALA A 8 -30.79 -0.43 2.06
N THR A 9 -30.66 0.89 1.97
CA THR A 9 -30.61 1.60 0.68
C THR A 9 -29.23 1.37 0.07
N SER A 10 -29.19 0.68 -1.07
CA SER A 10 -28.01 0.53 -1.92
C SER A 10 -27.59 1.89 -2.44
N PHE A 11 -26.42 2.38 -2.04
CA PHE A 11 -25.77 3.53 -2.67
C PHE A 11 -24.86 3.00 -3.78
N ASP A 12 -25.21 3.28 -5.04
CA ASP A 12 -24.37 3.03 -6.21
C ASP A 12 -23.18 4.01 -6.22
N ILE A 13 -22.09 3.61 -5.57
CA ILE A 13 -20.77 4.22 -5.77
C ILE A 13 -20.17 3.54 -7.01
N PRO A 14 -19.62 4.30 -8.00
CA PRO A 14 -18.85 3.68 -9.06
C PRO A 14 -17.65 2.95 -8.46
N ARG A 15 -17.73 1.62 -8.48
CA ARG A 15 -16.65 0.73 -8.09
C ARG A 15 -15.56 0.87 -9.16
N LEU A 16 -14.51 1.64 -8.89
CA LEU A 16 -13.31 1.72 -9.76
C LEU A 16 -12.45 0.44 -9.72
N SER A 17 -12.97 -0.63 -9.12
CA SER A 17 -12.36 -1.95 -9.07
C SER A 17 -13.10 -2.91 -10.02
N PRO A 18 -12.52 -3.26 -11.17
CA PRO A 18 -12.98 -4.37 -12.03
C PRO A 18 -12.66 -5.76 -11.43
N ILE A 19 -12.62 -5.93 -10.11
CA ILE A 19 -12.47 -7.25 -9.48
C ILE A 19 -13.78 -8.02 -9.68
N ARG A 20 -13.73 -8.99 -10.60
CA ARG A 20 -14.79 -9.99 -10.85
C ARG A 20 -15.08 -10.73 -9.54
N GLU A 21 -16.37 -10.97 -9.24
CA GLU A 21 -16.88 -11.68 -8.04
C GLU A 21 -16.11 -12.95 -7.65
N THR A 22 -15.49 -13.62 -8.62
CA THR A 22 -14.75 -14.87 -8.39
C THR A 22 -13.49 -14.70 -7.53
N ILE A 23 -12.84 -13.53 -7.54
CA ILE A 23 -11.70 -13.25 -6.63
C ILE A 23 -12.20 -12.89 -5.22
N LEU A 24 -13.41 -12.30 -5.12
CA LEU A 24 -14.05 -11.98 -3.83
C LEU A 24 -14.46 -13.25 -3.08
N GLN A 25 -14.86 -14.32 -3.76
CA GLN A 25 -15.13 -15.61 -3.11
C GLN A 25 -13.89 -16.18 -2.39
N ASN A 26 -12.69 -16.03 -2.96
CA ASN A 26 -11.45 -16.40 -2.27
C ASN A 26 -11.09 -15.43 -1.13
N PHE A 27 -11.41 -14.14 -1.28
CA PHE A 27 -11.24 -13.13 -0.22
C PHE A 27 -12.19 -13.33 0.98
N GLU A 28 -13.43 -13.76 0.75
CA GLU A 28 -14.37 -14.10 1.82
C GLU A 28 -13.98 -15.38 2.56
N ILE A 29 -13.43 -16.38 1.85
CA ILE A 29 -12.89 -17.61 2.48
C ILE A 29 -11.65 -17.27 3.34
N LEU A 30 -10.79 -16.37 2.86
CA LEU A 30 -9.65 -15.82 3.63
C LEU A 30 -10.07 -14.86 4.77
N SER A 31 -11.31 -14.35 4.76
CA SER A 31 -11.83 -13.44 5.80
C SER A 31 -12.12 -14.12 7.14
N SER A 32 -12.08 -15.45 7.18
CA SER A 32 -12.23 -16.23 8.43
C SER A 32 -10.91 -16.42 9.20
N ALA A 33 -9.78 -15.97 8.65
CA ALA A 33 -8.48 -16.07 9.31
C ALA A 33 -8.33 -14.96 10.37
N THR A 34 -8.44 -15.34 11.65
CA THR A 34 -8.08 -14.47 12.77
C THR A 34 -6.67 -13.92 12.59
N ILE A 35 -6.53 -12.60 12.60
CA ILE A 35 -5.22 -11.94 12.55
C ILE A 35 -4.41 -12.42 13.76
N SER A 36 -3.15 -12.84 13.54
CA SER A 36 -2.25 -13.26 14.62
C SER A 36 -2.17 -12.19 15.72
N GLU A 37 -2.07 -12.61 16.99
CA GLU A 37 -1.84 -11.72 18.14
C GLU A 37 -0.58 -10.86 18.00
N ASP A 38 0.33 -11.23 17.10
CA ASP A 38 1.54 -10.49 16.75
C ASP A 38 1.24 -9.13 16.08
N PHE A 39 0.04 -8.92 15.54
CA PHE A 39 -0.38 -7.68 14.91
C PHE A 39 -1.11 -6.76 15.88
N GLN A 40 -0.52 -5.58 16.09
CA GLN A 40 -1.06 -4.56 16.98
C GLN A 40 -1.69 -3.43 16.17
N THR A 41 -2.94 -3.10 16.47
CA THR A 41 -3.65 -1.98 15.84
C THR A 41 -3.42 -0.70 16.63
N PHE A 42 -3.12 0.37 15.91
CA PHE A 42 -2.91 1.70 16.44
C PHE A 42 -3.69 2.74 15.63
N TYR A 43 -3.79 3.95 16.17
CA TYR A 43 -4.38 5.09 15.50
C TYR A 43 -3.43 6.29 15.59
N TYR A 44 -3.36 7.04 14.49
CA TYR A 44 -2.61 8.28 14.36
C TYR A 44 -3.59 9.46 14.21
N ASN A 45 -3.30 10.58 14.87
CA ASN A 45 -4.05 11.82 14.71
C ASN A 45 -3.63 12.48 13.40
N GLN A 46 -4.30 12.12 12.30
CA GLN A 46 -3.94 12.55 10.96
C GLN A 46 -4.51 13.93 10.63
N THR A 47 -3.71 14.78 9.98
CA THR A 47 -4.15 16.07 9.44
C THR A 47 -5.16 15.85 8.31
N LEU A 48 -6.29 16.55 8.35
CA LEU A 48 -7.35 16.41 7.34
C LEU A 48 -6.85 16.86 5.96
N ASP A 49 -6.17 18.02 5.92
CA ASP A 49 -5.74 18.67 4.69
C ASP A 49 -4.27 19.08 4.75
N HIS A 50 -3.43 18.34 4.01
CA HIS A 50 -1.98 18.54 3.96
C HIS A 50 -1.53 19.70 3.05
N PHE A 51 -2.42 20.20 2.17
CA PHE A 51 -2.04 21.10 1.07
C PHE A 51 -2.61 22.51 1.23
N ASN A 52 -3.17 22.81 2.39
CA ASN A 52 -3.74 24.12 2.69
C ASN A 52 -3.43 24.51 4.14
N TYR A 53 -3.41 25.81 4.41
CA TYR A 53 -2.91 26.37 5.66
C TYR A 53 -3.98 27.17 6.42
N ARG A 54 -5.26 26.92 6.11
CA ARG A 54 -6.37 27.56 6.80
C ARG A 54 -6.58 26.89 8.16
N PRO A 55 -7.15 27.58 9.17
CA PRO A 55 -7.43 26.99 10.47
C PRO A 55 -8.21 25.66 10.40
N GLU A 56 -9.14 25.54 9.45
CA GLU A 56 -9.95 24.34 9.24
C GLU A 56 -9.13 23.16 8.68
N SER A 57 -8.04 23.43 7.96
CA SER A 57 -7.14 22.42 7.37
C SER A 57 -6.40 21.61 8.42
N TYR A 58 -6.18 22.19 9.60
CA TYR A 58 -5.52 21.54 10.75
C TYR A 58 -6.47 20.68 11.60
N SER A 59 -7.73 20.54 11.19
CA SER A 59 -8.61 19.53 11.80
C SER A 59 -8.02 18.14 11.60
N THR A 60 -8.26 17.24 12.57
CA THR A 60 -7.66 15.91 12.57
C THR A 60 -8.68 14.80 12.61
N PHE A 61 -8.34 13.63 12.09
CA PHE A 61 -9.11 12.39 12.23
C PHE A 61 -8.21 11.23 12.66
N GLN A 62 -8.81 10.17 13.19
CA GLN A 62 -8.07 8.96 13.55
C GLN A 62 -7.80 8.13 12.30
N GLN A 63 -6.53 7.96 11.92
CA GLN A 63 -6.14 7.04 10.87
C GLN A 63 -5.53 5.78 11.46
N ARG A 64 -6.10 4.63 11.09
CA ARG A 64 -5.69 3.31 11.57
C ARG A 64 -4.41 2.86 10.87
N TYR A 65 -3.50 2.27 11.64
CA TYR A 65 -2.38 1.51 11.11
C TYR A 65 -2.15 0.27 11.98
N ILE A 66 -1.56 -0.77 11.40
CA ILE A 66 -1.25 -2.04 12.07
C ILE A 66 0.25 -2.26 12.01
N ILE A 67 0.86 -2.65 13.12
CA ILE A 67 2.28 -2.98 13.19
C ILE A 67 2.47 -4.42 13.67
N ASN A 68 3.47 -5.09 13.11
CA ASN A 68 3.99 -6.35 13.64
C ASN A 68 5.49 -6.22 13.94
N PHE A 69 5.85 -6.49 15.20
CA PHE A 69 7.22 -6.39 15.71
C PHE A 69 7.96 -7.73 15.75
N LYS A 70 7.29 -8.86 15.47
CA LYS A 70 7.78 -10.22 15.73
C LYS A 70 9.18 -10.50 15.19
N TYR A 71 9.47 -10.00 13.99
CA TYR A 71 10.74 -10.24 13.30
C TYR A 71 11.65 -9.00 13.30
N TRP A 72 11.23 -7.90 13.92
CA TRP A 72 11.94 -6.63 13.82
C TRP A 72 13.26 -6.65 14.60
N GLY A 73 14.38 -6.52 13.88
CA GLY A 73 15.72 -6.53 14.47
C GLY A 73 16.14 -5.21 15.12
N GLY A 74 15.37 -4.13 14.97
CA GLY A 74 15.78 -2.77 15.36
C GLY A 74 15.58 -2.41 16.83
N GLY A 75 14.90 -3.24 17.61
CA GLY A 75 14.51 -2.90 18.99
C GLY A 75 15.63 -2.93 20.03
N ALA A 76 16.62 -3.82 19.90
CA ALA A 76 17.63 -4.06 20.96
C ALA A 76 19.00 -3.40 20.70
N ASP A 77 19.43 -3.29 19.43
CA ASP A 77 20.81 -2.94 19.07
C ASP A 77 20.95 -1.68 18.20
N GLN A 78 19.91 -0.83 18.14
CA GLN A 78 19.87 0.31 17.20
C GLN A 78 20.17 -0.09 15.74
N SER A 79 19.92 -1.36 15.40
CA SER A 79 20.08 -1.82 14.04
C SER A 79 19.02 -1.09 13.23
N ASN A 80 19.44 -0.42 12.16
CA ASN A 80 18.54 0.35 11.31
C ASN A 80 17.73 -0.59 10.42
N ALA A 81 17.15 -1.66 10.99
CA ALA A 81 16.44 -2.71 10.29
C ALA A 81 15.33 -2.12 9.42
N PRO A 82 15.09 -2.69 8.22
CA PRO A 82 14.15 -2.13 7.26
C PRO A 82 12.73 -2.09 7.81
N ILE A 83 11.95 -1.13 7.32
CA ILE A 83 10.51 -1.07 7.52
C ILE A 83 9.86 -1.49 6.21
N PHE A 84 9.04 -2.54 6.24
CA PHE A 84 8.21 -2.92 5.12
C PHE A 84 6.81 -2.35 5.34
N ALA A 85 6.42 -1.44 4.46
CA ALA A 85 5.20 -0.65 4.58
C ALA A 85 4.22 -1.00 3.48
N TYR A 86 3.03 -1.46 3.84
CA TYR A 86 1.90 -1.60 2.93
C TYR A 86 1.04 -0.34 2.94
N LEU A 87 0.87 0.28 1.77
CA LEU A 87 -0.06 1.40 1.60
C LEU A 87 -1.43 0.85 1.26
N GLY A 88 -2.39 1.05 2.17
CA GLY A 88 -3.76 0.60 1.99
C GLY A 88 -4.36 1.07 0.67
N ALA A 89 -4.99 0.16 -0.04
CA ALA A 89 -5.72 0.48 -1.26
C ALA A 89 -7.20 0.80 -0.93
N GLU A 90 -8.11 0.49 -1.84
CA GLU A 90 -9.55 0.73 -1.77
C GLU A 90 -10.33 -0.22 -0.84
N SER A 91 -9.78 -0.58 0.31
CA SER A 91 -10.40 -1.52 1.25
C SER A 91 -10.04 -1.29 2.73
N PRO A 92 -10.89 -1.75 3.67
CA PRO A 92 -10.53 -1.83 5.08
C PRO A 92 -9.28 -2.69 5.31
N LEU A 93 -8.52 -2.35 6.35
CA LEU A 93 -7.27 -3.02 6.70
C LEU A 93 -7.45 -4.32 7.50
N ASP A 94 -8.67 -4.66 7.91
CA ASP A 94 -8.94 -5.77 8.85
C ASP A 94 -8.34 -7.10 8.37
N ASN A 95 -8.46 -7.44 7.09
CA ASN A 95 -7.93 -8.71 6.55
C ASN A 95 -6.61 -8.54 5.80
N ALA A 96 -6.10 -7.31 5.68
CA ALA A 96 -4.93 -7.02 4.85
C ALA A 96 -3.68 -7.82 5.29
N PRO A 97 -3.33 -7.96 6.59
CA PRO A 97 -2.17 -8.75 6.99
C PRO A 97 -2.26 -10.24 6.68
N SER A 98 -3.48 -10.79 6.59
CA SER A 98 -3.68 -12.21 6.27
C SER A 98 -3.56 -12.48 4.76
N VAL A 99 -3.92 -11.50 3.93
CA VAL A 99 -3.98 -11.63 2.48
C VAL A 99 -2.71 -11.10 1.79
N ILE A 100 -2.24 -9.92 2.20
CA ILE A 100 -1.01 -9.29 1.70
C ILE A 100 0.18 -9.86 2.48
N GLY A 101 0.57 -11.07 2.07
CA GLY A 101 1.57 -11.87 2.76
C GLY A 101 3.01 -11.54 2.37
N PHE A 102 3.28 -10.79 1.29
CA PHE A 102 4.65 -10.44 0.90
C PHE A 102 5.46 -9.85 2.05
N LEU A 103 4.86 -8.98 2.86
CA LEU A 103 5.50 -8.41 4.03
C LEU A 103 5.84 -9.50 5.06
N THR A 104 4.86 -10.32 5.43
CA THR A 104 5.03 -11.36 6.46
C THR A 104 5.97 -12.48 6.06
N ASP A 105 5.94 -12.85 4.78
CA ASP A 105 6.70 -13.98 4.24
C ASP A 105 8.20 -13.61 4.19
N ASN A 106 8.51 -12.33 3.98
CA ASN A 106 9.88 -11.83 3.88
C ASN A 106 10.41 -11.19 5.17
N ALA A 107 9.55 -10.82 6.13
CA ALA A 107 9.96 -10.21 7.40
C ALA A 107 11.10 -10.94 8.14
N PRO A 108 11.12 -12.28 8.22
CA PRO A 108 12.20 -13.00 8.91
C PRO A 108 13.57 -12.82 8.27
N GLN A 109 13.63 -12.82 6.93
CA GLN A 109 14.87 -12.67 6.15
C GLN A 109 15.48 -11.27 6.35
N PHE A 110 14.64 -10.24 6.27
CA PHE A 110 15.07 -8.85 6.37
C PHE A 110 15.12 -8.32 7.80
N LYS A 111 14.64 -9.10 8.78
CA LYS A 111 14.38 -8.65 10.15
C LYS A 111 13.54 -7.37 10.20
N ALA A 112 12.56 -7.29 9.31
CA ALA A 112 11.83 -6.07 9.01
C ALA A 112 10.75 -5.75 10.05
N LEU A 113 10.51 -4.46 10.29
CA LEU A 113 9.29 -3.98 10.93
C LEU A 113 8.17 -3.98 9.89
N LEU A 114 7.03 -4.59 10.20
CA LEU A 114 5.89 -4.56 9.28
C LEU A 114 4.92 -3.46 9.67
N VAL A 115 4.53 -2.64 8.71
CA VAL A 115 3.57 -1.55 8.89
C VAL A 115 2.52 -1.63 7.79
N TYR A 116 1.26 -1.72 8.16
CA TYR A 116 0.14 -1.64 7.25
C TYR A 116 -0.63 -0.37 7.57
N ILE A 117 -0.83 0.52 6.60
CA ILE A 117 -1.48 1.81 6.85
C ILE A 117 -2.80 1.86 6.09
N GLU A 118 -3.89 2.13 6.80
CA GLU A 118 -5.22 2.19 6.18
C GLU A 118 -5.39 3.48 5.38
N HIS A 119 -5.99 3.37 4.20
CA HIS A 119 -6.31 4.54 3.39
C HIS A 119 -7.41 5.37 4.05
N ARG A 120 -7.29 6.71 3.99
CA ARG A 120 -8.36 7.63 4.39
C ARG A 120 -9.67 7.28 3.66
N TYR A 121 -10.84 7.45 4.30
CA TYR A 121 -12.16 7.08 3.76
C TYR A 121 -12.44 5.56 3.63
N TYR A 122 -11.54 4.70 4.11
CA TYR A 122 -11.78 3.25 4.15
C TYR A 122 -11.69 2.70 5.56
N GLY A 123 -12.40 1.58 5.79
CA GLY A 123 -12.42 0.87 7.06
C GLY A 123 -12.77 1.76 8.25
N LYS A 124 -11.81 1.91 9.17
CA LYS A 124 -11.97 2.70 10.41
C LYS A 124 -11.32 4.09 10.30
N SER A 125 -10.72 4.40 9.17
CA SER A 125 -9.99 5.65 8.91
C SER A 125 -10.84 6.64 8.14
N ILE A 126 -11.96 7.06 8.73
CA ILE A 126 -12.96 7.90 8.05
C ILE A 126 -12.95 9.31 8.64
N PRO A 127 -12.60 10.33 7.84
CA PRO A 127 -12.77 11.73 8.24
C PRO A 127 -14.24 12.07 8.51
N PHE A 128 -14.51 13.10 9.31
CA PHE A 128 -15.88 13.57 9.62
C PHE A 128 -16.76 12.56 10.39
N GLY A 129 -16.17 11.50 10.93
CA GLY A 129 -16.81 10.58 11.89
C GLY A 129 -17.65 9.47 11.28
N SER A 130 -18.23 9.64 10.08
CA SER A 130 -18.96 8.58 9.38
C SER A 130 -18.74 8.62 7.88
N ARG A 131 -18.87 7.45 7.24
CA ARG A 131 -18.74 7.34 5.77
C ARG A 131 -19.81 8.17 5.05
N GLU A 132 -21.02 8.20 5.61
CA GLU A 132 -22.13 8.98 5.08
C GLU A 132 -21.80 10.48 5.05
N GLU A 133 -21.29 11.04 6.15
CA GLU A 133 -20.95 12.46 6.21
C GLU A 133 -19.73 12.78 5.32
N ALA A 134 -18.74 11.88 5.33
CA ALA A 134 -17.52 12.04 4.54
C ALA A 134 -17.78 12.07 3.02
N LEU A 135 -18.82 11.36 2.55
CA LEU A 135 -19.17 11.27 1.13
C LEU A 135 -20.36 12.16 0.73
N LYS A 136 -20.90 12.94 1.66
CA LYS A 136 -22.16 13.68 1.50
C LYS A 136 -22.15 14.74 0.40
N ASN A 137 -21.05 15.49 0.27
CA ASN A 137 -20.97 16.61 -0.68
C ASN A 137 -19.52 16.89 -1.09
N ALA A 138 -19.33 17.75 -2.09
CA ALA A 138 -18.01 18.08 -2.63
C ALA A 138 -17.03 18.64 -1.58
N SER A 139 -17.52 19.32 -0.54
CA SER A 139 -16.67 19.91 0.49
C SER A 139 -16.07 18.87 1.44
N THR A 140 -16.76 17.76 1.70
CA THR A 140 -16.23 16.63 2.49
C THR A 140 -15.56 15.59 1.62
N LEU A 141 -16.03 15.38 0.40
CA LEU A 141 -15.45 14.44 -0.56
C LEU A 141 -14.11 14.92 -1.13
N GLY A 142 -13.86 16.24 -1.17
CA GLY A 142 -12.65 16.82 -1.77
C GLY A 142 -11.33 16.32 -1.16
N TYR A 143 -11.33 15.87 0.09
CA TYR A 143 -10.14 15.32 0.74
C TYR A 143 -9.91 13.83 0.43
N PHE A 144 -10.79 13.18 -0.33
CA PHE A 144 -10.64 11.81 -0.80
C PHE A 144 -9.89 11.79 -2.14
N ASN A 145 -8.55 11.88 -2.07
CA ASN A 145 -7.68 11.82 -3.25
C ASN A 145 -6.30 11.24 -2.92
N SER A 146 -5.55 10.85 -3.95
CA SER A 146 -4.24 10.19 -3.83
C SER A 146 -3.17 11.08 -3.20
N ALA A 147 -3.16 12.38 -3.51
CA ALA A 147 -2.15 13.29 -2.96
C ALA A 147 -2.25 13.36 -1.44
N GLN A 148 -3.48 13.49 -0.92
CA GLN A 148 -3.73 13.51 0.51
C GLN A 148 -3.41 12.16 1.19
N ALA A 149 -3.74 11.04 0.54
CA ALA A 149 -3.42 9.71 1.07
C ALA A 149 -1.90 9.45 1.12
N ILE A 150 -1.14 9.90 0.11
CA ILE A 150 0.33 9.77 0.11
C ILE A 150 0.95 10.61 1.24
N ALA A 151 0.45 11.82 1.46
CA ALA A 151 0.89 12.67 2.57
C ALA A 151 0.58 12.01 3.92
N ASP A 152 -0.58 11.37 4.07
CA ASP A 152 -0.93 10.61 5.28
C ASP A 152 0.08 9.50 5.57
N TYR A 153 0.39 8.68 4.55
CA TYR A 153 1.33 7.57 4.68
C TYR A 153 2.71 8.07 5.07
N ALA A 154 3.18 9.16 4.45
CA ALA A 154 4.45 9.77 4.78
C ALA A 154 4.49 10.24 6.24
N GLU A 155 3.43 10.91 6.72
CA GLU A 155 3.37 11.40 8.09
C GLU A 155 3.39 10.26 9.12
N ILE A 156 2.62 9.19 8.89
CA ILE A 156 2.62 8.00 9.75
C ILE A 156 3.99 7.29 9.74
N LEU A 157 4.63 7.13 8.59
CA LEU A 157 5.95 6.51 8.51
C LEU A 157 7.02 7.34 9.22
N LEU A 158 6.97 8.66 9.09
CA LEU A 158 7.87 9.56 9.82
C LEU A 158 7.62 9.49 11.33
N TYR A 159 6.36 9.48 11.76
CA TYR A 159 5.98 9.30 13.16
C TYR A 159 6.51 7.97 13.72
N ILE A 160 6.35 6.86 13.00
CA ILE A 160 6.85 5.54 13.40
C ILE A 160 8.37 5.56 13.53
N LYS A 161 9.07 6.13 12.55
CA LYS A 161 10.54 6.26 12.60
C LYS A 161 11.02 7.03 13.82
N GLN A 162 10.37 8.12 14.17
CA GLN A 162 10.70 8.91 15.35
C GLN A 162 10.36 8.14 16.64
N LYS A 163 9.15 7.60 16.74
CA LYS A 163 8.64 6.89 17.93
C LYS A 163 9.50 5.70 18.32
N TYR A 164 9.99 4.95 17.34
CA TYR A 164 10.76 3.72 17.56
C TYR A 164 12.27 3.89 17.31
N ASN A 165 12.74 5.14 17.23
CA ASN A 165 14.15 5.48 17.01
C ASN A 165 14.76 4.80 15.75
N ALA A 166 13.94 4.60 14.72
CA ALA A 166 14.26 3.96 13.45
C ALA A 166 14.59 5.01 12.35
N THR A 167 15.32 6.06 12.73
CA THR A 167 15.56 7.25 11.88
C THR A 167 16.28 6.92 10.58
N HIS A 168 17.24 6.00 10.62
CA HIS A 168 17.97 5.55 9.43
C HIS A 168 17.50 4.19 8.93
N SER A 169 16.34 3.69 9.36
CA SER A 169 15.77 2.50 8.77
C SER A 169 15.32 2.78 7.33
N PRO A 170 15.78 2.02 6.33
CA PRO A 170 15.23 2.11 4.99
C PRO A 170 13.76 1.67 5.02
N VAL A 171 12.92 2.32 4.21
CA VAL A 171 11.51 1.95 4.07
C VAL A 171 11.32 1.36 2.69
N ILE A 172 10.83 0.13 2.63
CA ILE A 172 10.37 -0.50 1.40
C ILE A 172 8.86 -0.40 1.40
N VAL A 173 8.32 0.23 0.36
CA VAL A 173 6.89 0.43 0.19
C VAL A 173 6.36 -0.64 -0.76
N ILE A 174 5.32 -1.34 -0.33
CA ILE A 174 4.62 -2.36 -1.10
C ILE A 174 3.19 -1.87 -1.27
N GLY A 175 2.70 -1.87 -2.51
CA GLY A 175 1.35 -1.46 -2.84
C GLY A 175 0.82 -2.27 -4.00
N GLY A 176 -0.47 -2.63 -3.93
CA GLY A 176 -1.18 -3.31 -5.01
C GLY A 176 -2.42 -2.52 -5.40
N SER A 177 -2.86 -2.67 -6.65
CA SER A 177 -3.99 -1.90 -7.18
C SER A 177 -3.75 -0.40 -7.05
N TYR A 178 -4.72 0.39 -6.61
CA TYR A 178 -4.54 1.83 -6.35
C TYR A 178 -3.38 2.12 -5.37
N GLY A 179 -3.16 1.26 -4.37
CA GLY A 179 -2.09 1.42 -3.39
C GLY A 179 -0.67 1.35 -3.99
N GLY A 180 -0.52 0.77 -5.18
CA GLY A 180 0.73 0.74 -5.96
C GLY A 180 0.68 1.53 -7.28
N LYS A 181 -0.47 2.12 -7.62
CA LYS A 181 -0.71 2.72 -8.94
C LYS A 181 -0.58 4.25 -8.89
N MET A 182 0.38 4.78 -9.64
CA MET A 182 0.39 6.20 -10.02
C MET A 182 -0.54 6.41 -11.22
N GLN A 183 -1.86 6.35 -11.04
CA GLN A 183 -2.78 6.75 -12.11
C GLN A 183 -3.90 7.62 -11.58
N ARG A 184 -4.00 8.80 -12.19
CA ARG A 184 -4.99 9.82 -11.88
C ARG A 184 -6.28 9.52 -12.65
N ASP A 185 -7.41 9.68 -11.96
CA ASP A 185 -8.75 9.37 -12.44
C ASP A 185 -9.14 10.10 -13.73
N GLY A 186 -9.76 9.33 -14.63
CA GLY A 186 -10.83 9.75 -15.54
C GLY A 186 -10.53 10.86 -16.55
N ASP A 187 -9.90 10.52 -17.68
CA ASP A 187 -10.22 11.16 -18.97
C ASP A 187 -9.61 10.36 -20.14
N THR A 188 -10.46 9.75 -20.98
CA THR A 188 -10.07 8.77 -22.01
C THR A 188 -9.52 9.35 -23.32
N HIS A 189 -9.22 10.65 -23.41
CA HIS A 189 -8.80 11.32 -24.66
C HIS A 189 -7.34 11.77 -24.75
N TRP A 190 -6.44 11.36 -23.85
CA TRP A 190 -5.08 11.94 -23.73
C TRP A 190 -3.89 10.95 -23.80
N HIS A 191 -4.05 9.81 -24.48
CA HIS A 191 -3.23 8.61 -24.25
C HIS A 191 -1.74 8.64 -24.67
N CYS A 192 -1.25 9.53 -25.52
CA CYS A 192 0.14 9.43 -26.03
C CYS A 192 1.14 10.49 -25.53
N GLN A 193 0.68 11.68 -25.11
CA GLN A 193 1.61 12.76 -24.72
C GLN A 193 2.06 12.62 -23.25
N TYR A 194 1.16 12.15 -22.38
CA TYR A 194 1.40 12.02 -20.93
C TYR A 194 2.27 10.82 -20.52
N TYR A 195 2.32 9.74 -21.31
CA TYR A 195 3.17 8.58 -21.00
C TYR A 195 4.66 8.92 -21.13
N ASN A 196 5.01 9.77 -22.10
CA ASN A 196 6.38 10.28 -22.22
C ASN A 196 6.75 11.19 -21.04
N ASP A 197 5.81 12.00 -20.56
CA ASP A 197 6.03 12.87 -19.39
C ASP A 197 6.17 12.06 -18.09
N ILE A 198 5.34 11.02 -17.89
CA ILE A 198 5.46 10.17 -16.69
C ILE A 198 6.76 9.35 -16.71
N LYS A 199 7.18 8.85 -17.88
CA LYS A 199 8.46 8.15 -18.03
C LYS A 199 9.63 9.09 -17.72
N LEU A 200 9.59 10.33 -18.20
CA LEU A 200 10.60 11.34 -17.91
C LEU A 200 10.63 11.73 -16.42
N ILE A 201 9.46 11.89 -15.79
CA ILE A 201 9.35 12.19 -14.35
C ILE A 201 9.92 11.03 -13.53
N LEU A 202 9.48 9.80 -13.80
CA LEU A 202 9.97 8.61 -13.11
C LEU A 202 11.48 8.42 -13.32
N GLN A 203 11.97 8.62 -14.53
CA GLN A 203 13.40 8.53 -14.82
C GLN A 203 14.25 9.57 -14.05
N ARG A 204 13.71 10.77 -13.81
CA ARG A 204 14.44 11.86 -13.16
C ARG A 204 14.28 11.91 -11.65
N PHE A 205 13.14 11.46 -11.13
CA PHE A 205 12.76 11.70 -9.73
C PHE A 205 12.39 10.44 -8.95
N ALA A 206 12.07 9.33 -9.60
CA ALA A 206 11.81 8.09 -8.89
C ALA A 206 13.12 7.35 -8.59
N SER A 207 13.14 6.70 -7.43
CA SER A 207 14.21 5.80 -7.03
C SER A 207 13.60 4.59 -6.35
N ASN A 208 14.10 3.41 -6.68
CA ASN A 208 13.79 2.13 -6.03
C ASN A 208 12.30 1.77 -6.13
N ILE A 209 11.80 1.67 -7.36
CA ILE A 209 10.42 1.23 -7.65
C ILE A 209 10.46 -0.07 -8.45
N ILE A 210 9.67 -1.05 -8.01
CA ILE A 210 9.35 -2.26 -8.77
C ILE A 210 7.91 -2.13 -9.28
N PHE A 211 7.75 -2.17 -10.60
CA PHE A 211 6.46 -2.30 -11.27
C PHE A 211 6.23 -3.76 -11.66
N SER A 212 5.62 -4.53 -10.78
CA SER A 212 5.17 -5.89 -11.08
C SER A 212 3.83 -5.84 -11.84
N ASN A 213 3.77 -6.45 -13.02
CA ASN A 213 2.57 -6.42 -13.87
C ASN A 213 2.25 -7.81 -14.43
N GLY A 214 1.08 -8.33 -14.07
CA GLY A 214 0.52 -9.53 -14.69
C GLY A 214 -0.09 -9.24 -16.05
N LEU A 215 0.34 -9.96 -17.10
CA LEU A 215 -0.15 -9.71 -18.46
C LEU A 215 -1.43 -10.50 -18.82
N ARG A 216 -1.95 -11.37 -17.93
CA ARG A 216 -3.20 -12.12 -18.20
C ARG A 216 -4.46 -11.30 -17.98
N ASP A 217 -4.37 -10.18 -17.29
CA ASP A 217 -5.49 -9.32 -16.98
C ASP A 217 -5.39 -7.97 -17.71
N PRO A 218 -6.52 -7.24 -17.87
CA PRO A 218 -6.53 -6.00 -18.64
C PRO A 218 -5.82 -4.83 -17.94
N TYR A 219 -5.41 -4.94 -16.67
CA TYR A 219 -4.80 -3.84 -15.93
C TYR A 219 -3.37 -3.53 -16.36
N SER A 220 -2.67 -4.51 -16.93
CA SER A 220 -1.34 -4.34 -17.54
C SER A 220 -1.28 -3.22 -18.59
N SER A 221 -2.40 -2.92 -19.25
CA SER A 221 -2.51 -1.83 -20.24
C SER A 221 -2.29 -0.43 -19.64
N GLY A 222 -2.48 -0.26 -18.33
CA GLY A 222 -2.22 0.98 -17.59
C GLY A 222 -0.94 0.96 -16.77
N GLY A 223 -0.12 -0.10 -16.90
CA GLY A 223 1.10 -0.31 -16.13
C GLY A 223 2.38 0.14 -16.84
N VAL A 224 3.51 0.03 -16.13
CA VAL A 224 4.86 0.20 -16.68
C VAL A 224 5.43 -1.18 -16.99
N LEU A 225 5.61 -1.50 -18.27
CA LEU A 225 6.00 -2.85 -18.72
C LEU A 225 7.49 -2.99 -19.06
N GLU A 226 8.23 -1.89 -19.03
CA GLU A 226 9.65 -1.84 -19.33
C GLU A 226 10.40 -1.05 -18.26
N ASN A 227 11.65 -1.43 -18.00
CA ASN A 227 12.51 -0.66 -17.10
C ASN A 227 12.63 0.79 -17.57
N ILE A 228 12.43 1.72 -16.63
CA ILE A 228 12.62 3.15 -16.87
C ILE A 228 14.05 3.56 -16.52
N SER A 229 14.65 2.90 -15.51
CA SER A 229 16.05 3.02 -15.12
C SER A 229 16.51 1.79 -14.35
N ASP A 230 17.80 1.73 -13.97
CA ASP A 230 18.34 0.65 -13.13
C ASP A 230 17.66 0.54 -11.76
N ASN A 231 17.03 1.62 -11.28
CA ASN A 231 16.33 1.67 -9.99
C ASN A 231 14.81 1.82 -10.14
N VAL A 232 14.29 1.80 -11.37
CA VAL A 232 12.85 1.83 -11.67
C VAL A 232 12.60 0.71 -12.66
N VAL A 233 12.38 -0.47 -12.09
CA VAL A 233 12.36 -1.74 -12.81
C VAL A 233 10.92 -2.21 -13.00
N ALA A 234 10.64 -2.80 -14.15
CA ALA A 234 9.38 -3.44 -14.47
C ALA A 234 9.60 -4.95 -14.55
N ILE A 235 8.73 -5.71 -13.90
CA ILE A 235 8.72 -7.17 -13.95
C ILE A 235 7.39 -7.58 -14.60
N PRO A 236 7.34 -7.63 -15.95
CA PRO A 236 6.16 -8.09 -16.66
C PRO A 236 6.10 -9.62 -16.66
N THR A 237 5.00 -10.17 -16.18
CA THR A 237 4.83 -11.62 -16.06
C THR A 237 3.68 -12.10 -16.93
N ILE A 238 4.00 -12.87 -17.97
CA ILE A 238 3.04 -13.38 -18.97
C ILE A 238 1.88 -14.12 -18.29
N ASN A 239 2.18 -14.92 -17.26
CA ASN A 239 1.21 -15.74 -16.55
C ASN A 239 0.64 -15.06 -15.29
N GLY A 240 1.11 -13.86 -14.95
CA GLY A 240 0.68 -13.13 -13.77
C GLY A 240 -0.71 -12.53 -13.94
N SER A 241 -1.37 -12.28 -12.81
CA SER A 241 -2.51 -11.39 -12.73
C SER A 241 -2.32 -10.36 -11.60
N HIS A 242 -3.20 -9.38 -11.57
CA HIS A 242 -3.16 -8.21 -10.69
C HIS A 242 -2.90 -8.57 -9.23
N CYS A 243 -1.82 -8.02 -8.67
CA CYS A 243 -1.37 -8.16 -7.28
C CYS A 243 -0.99 -9.58 -6.81
N LEU A 244 -0.88 -10.60 -7.68
CA LEU A 244 -0.62 -11.97 -7.23
C LEU A 244 0.71 -12.14 -6.47
N ASP A 245 1.72 -11.42 -6.90
CA ASP A 245 3.07 -11.35 -6.33
C ASP A 245 3.06 -10.89 -4.87
N ILE A 246 2.19 -9.94 -4.51
CA ILE A 246 2.11 -9.41 -3.14
C ILE A 246 1.21 -10.24 -2.20
N LEU A 247 0.43 -11.17 -2.75
CA LEU A 247 -0.39 -12.08 -1.95
C LEU A 247 0.50 -13.07 -1.18
N ARG A 248 -0.08 -13.66 -0.13
CA ARG A 248 0.58 -14.69 0.66
C ARG A 248 1.06 -15.85 -0.20
N ALA A 249 2.31 -16.23 -0.02
CA ALA A 249 2.89 -17.36 -0.73
C ALA A 249 2.30 -18.68 -0.23
N ASN A 250 2.02 -19.58 -1.17
CA ASN A 250 1.61 -20.95 -0.91
C ASN A 250 2.52 -21.92 -1.66
N GLN A 251 3.46 -22.50 -0.93
CA GLN A 251 4.47 -23.43 -1.47
C GLN A 251 3.89 -24.66 -2.18
N SER A 252 2.63 -25.02 -1.92
CA SER A 252 2.00 -26.21 -2.51
C SER A 252 1.14 -25.91 -3.75
N SER A 253 0.76 -24.66 -3.97
CA SER A 253 -0.12 -24.27 -5.09
C SER A 253 0.48 -23.23 -6.02
N ASP A 254 1.49 -22.48 -5.56
CA ASP A 254 2.05 -21.41 -6.35
C ASP A 254 2.87 -22.00 -7.51
N PRO A 255 2.63 -21.55 -8.75
CA PRO A 255 3.37 -22.03 -9.89
C PRO A 255 4.81 -21.50 -9.85
N ASP A 256 5.76 -22.27 -10.40
CA ASP A 256 7.19 -21.94 -10.39
C ASP A 256 7.48 -20.50 -10.86
N TRP A 257 6.77 -20.02 -11.90
CA TRP A 257 6.96 -18.66 -12.41
C TRP A 257 6.64 -17.57 -11.36
N LEU A 258 5.67 -17.80 -10.47
CA LEU A 258 5.28 -16.85 -9.43
C LEU A 258 6.32 -16.84 -8.30
N VAL A 259 6.86 -18.02 -7.98
CA VAL A 259 7.97 -18.16 -7.04
C VAL A 259 9.20 -17.41 -7.55
N THR A 260 9.61 -17.67 -8.79
CA THR A 260 10.75 -16.98 -9.42
C THR A 260 10.55 -15.47 -9.51
N GLN A 261 9.32 -15.00 -9.78
CA GLN A 261 9.02 -13.57 -9.77
C GLN A 261 9.27 -12.95 -8.39
N ARG A 262 8.73 -13.56 -7.32
CA ARG A 262 8.93 -13.07 -5.96
C ARG A 262 10.39 -13.12 -5.53
N GLU A 263 11.13 -14.17 -5.90
CA GLU A 263 12.57 -14.26 -5.68
C GLU A 263 13.33 -13.11 -6.35
N THR A 264 12.97 -12.78 -7.61
CA THR A 264 13.56 -11.64 -8.33
C THR A 264 13.29 -10.31 -7.62
N GLU A 265 12.04 -10.10 -7.15
CA GLU A 265 11.66 -8.90 -6.40
C GLU A 265 12.45 -8.77 -5.09
N ILE A 266 12.63 -9.89 -4.38
CA ILE A 266 13.42 -9.98 -3.15
C ILE A 266 14.89 -9.65 -3.41
N GLU A 267 15.52 -10.23 -4.45
CA GLU A 267 16.91 -9.96 -4.81
C GLU A 267 17.16 -8.47 -5.10
N ILE A 268 16.22 -7.81 -5.80
CA ILE A 268 16.29 -6.37 -6.07
C ILE A 268 16.22 -5.57 -4.76
N ILE A 269 15.27 -5.91 -3.88
CA ILE A 269 15.10 -5.26 -2.57
C ILE A 269 16.35 -5.45 -1.69
N GLU A 270 16.94 -6.65 -1.67
CA GLU A 270 18.20 -6.92 -0.98
C GLU A 270 19.35 -6.05 -1.49
N GLY A 271 19.45 -5.90 -2.81
CA GLY A 271 20.43 -5.01 -3.45
C GLY A 271 20.27 -3.56 -3.00
N TRP A 272 19.04 -3.04 -2.99
CA TRP A 272 18.75 -1.67 -2.55
C TRP A 272 19.03 -1.44 -1.07
N ILE A 273 18.64 -2.37 -0.20
CA ILE A 273 18.91 -2.28 1.25
C ILE A 273 20.42 -2.33 1.51
N SER A 274 21.14 -3.23 0.84
CA SER A 274 22.59 -3.36 0.96
C SER A 274 23.30 -2.08 0.52
N LYS A 275 22.90 -1.50 -0.61
CA LYS A 275 23.42 -0.22 -1.09
C LYS A 275 23.14 0.90 -0.09
N TYR A 276 21.93 0.99 0.44
CA TYR A 276 21.55 2.00 1.42
C TYR A 276 22.45 1.96 2.66
N TYR A 277 22.73 0.78 3.21
CA TYR A 277 23.61 0.67 4.37
C TYR A 277 25.07 0.97 4.05
N ALA A 278 25.54 0.64 2.85
CA ALA A 278 26.88 1.02 2.40
C ALA A 278 27.02 2.55 2.32
N ASP A 279 26.04 3.23 1.73
CA ASP A 279 26.00 4.69 1.61
C ASP A 279 25.88 5.35 2.99
N LEU A 280 25.02 4.83 3.88
CA LEU A 280 24.86 5.32 5.24
C LEU A 280 26.16 5.21 6.06
N LYS A 281 26.95 4.15 5.84
CA LYS A 281 28.25 3.97 6.49
C LYS A 281 29.30 4.93 5.94
N ALA A 282 29.22 5.31 4.67
CA ALA A 282 30.15 6.27 4.06
C ALA A 282 29.92 7.72 4.53
N ILE A 283 28.73 8.05 5.03
CA ILE A 283 28.37 9.38 5.51
C ILE A 283 28.65 9.56 7.02
N LYS A 284 28.78 8.46 7.78
CA LYS A 284 29.11 8.46 9.21
C LYS A 284 30.61 8.42 9.45
#